data_AF-V2SZJ2-F1
#
_entry.id   AF-V2SZJ2-F1
#
_cell.length_a   1.000
_cell.length_b   1.000
_cell.length_c   1.000
_cell.angle_alpha   90.00
_cell.angle_beta   90.00
_cell.angle_gamma   90.00
#
_symmetry.space_group_name_H-M   'P 1'
#
loop_
_entity.id
_entity.type
_entity.pdbx_description
1 polymer ?
#
loop_
_entity_poly.entity_id
_entity_poly.type
_entity_poly.pdbx_seq_one_letter_code
_entity_poly.pdbx_strand_id
1 'polypeptide(L)'
;EGIAEIKSHLENKRKVILATAAPELLAKVLIRSINLDTEIEVIGTPLRRKLGGWIGGVHCRHKEKVRRLKLIGVSPKWLATYTDDIEEDYPILINAKTQYLVNHNKNNNHTLENVKILEWH
;
A
#
# COMPACT_ATOMS: atom_id res chain seq x y z
N GLU A 1 -4.75 11.34 -10.16
CA GLU A 1 -5.46 11.83 -8.94
C GLU A 1 -4.95 11.30 -7.58
N GLY A 2 -4.23 10.16 -7.51
CA GLY A 2 -3.87 9.55 -6.23
C GLY A 2 -3.07 10.43 -5.24
N ILE A 3 -2.22 11.34 -5.74
CA ILE A 3 -1.51 12.30 -4.88
C ILE A 3 -2.48 13.26 -4.18
N ALA A 4 -3.53 13.71 -4.87
CA ALA A 4 -4.54 14.60 -4.28
C ALA A 4 -5.34 13.87 -3.18
N GLU A 5 -5.68 12.60 -3.41
CA GLU A 5 -6.34 11.76 -2.41
C GLU A 5 -5.47 11.57 -1.16
N ILE A 6 -4.17 11.31 -1.34
CA ILE A 6 -3.21 11.25 -0.23
C ILE A 6 -3.21 12.57 0.56
N LYS A 7 -3.10 13.71 -0.13
CA LYS A 7 -3.11 15.04 0.52
C LYS A 7 -4.40 15.27 1.31
N SER A 8 -5.56 14.90 0.75
CA SER A 8 -6.84 14.97 1.46
C SER A 8 -6.83 14.15 2.76
N HIS A 9 -6.27 12.92 2.76
CA HIS A 9 -6.14 12.15 4.00
C HIS A 9 -5.22 12.82 5.03
N LEU A 10 -4.09 13.37 4.57
CA LEU A 10 -3.13 14.07 5.42
C LEU A 10 -3.70 15.35 6.03
N GLU A 11 -4.42 16.17 5.25
CA GLU A 11 -5.14 17.36 5.73
C GLU A 11 -6.19 17.01 6.79
N ASN A 12 -6.80 15.82 6.67
CA ASN A 12 -7.71 15.25 7.66
C ASN A 12 -6.99 14.57 8.83
N LYS A 13 -5.67 14.77 8.99
CA LYS A 13 -4.81 14.21 10.05
C LYS A 13 -4.84 12.69 10.14
N ARG A 14 -5.05 12.01 9.01
CA ARG A 14 -5.05 10.54 8.94
C ARG A 14 -3.63 10.05 8.69
N LYS A 15 -3.27 8.94 9.34
CA LYS A 15 -2.02 8.23 9.05
C LYS A 15 -2.11 7.56 7.67
N VAL A 16 -1.18 7.89 6.78
CA VAL A 16 -1.08 7.29 5.44
C VAL A 16 0.11 6.34 5.40
N ILE A 17 -0.10 5.14 4.89
CA ILE A 17 0.93 4.09 4.81
C ILE A 17 0.94 3.52 3.40
N LEU A 18 2.12 3.49 2.76
CA LEU A 18 2.36 2.79 1.51
C LEU A 18 2.87 1.38 1.81
N ALA A 19 2.09 0.36 1.46
CA ALA A 19 2.48 -1.04 1.56
C ALA A 19 2.70 -1.65 0.18
N THR A 20 3.95 -1.92 -0.20
CA THR A 20 4.29 -2.30 -1.59
C THR A 20 5.22 -3.50 -1.68
N ALA A 21 4.99 -4.39 -2.64
CA ALA A 21 5.89 -5.49 -2.96
C ALA A 21 7.21 -5.02 -3.56
N ALA A 22 7.29 -3.76 -4.04
CA ALA A 22 8.51 -3.15 -4.52
C ALA A 22 9.57 -3.04 -3.40
N PRO A 23 10.86 -2.88 -3.75
CA PRO A 23 11.89 -2.58 -2.77
C PRO A 23 11.56 -1.35 -1.94
N GLU A 24 11.59 -1.48 -0.61
CA GLU A 24 11.26 -0.39 0.32
C GLU A 24 12.15 0.84 0.09
N LEU A 25 13.44 0.59 -0.19
CA LEU A 25 14.41 1.65 -0.48
C LEU A 25 13.99 2.47 -1.71
N LEU A 26 13.55 1.81 -2.78
CA LEU A 26 13.10 2.48 -4.00
C LEU A 26 11.80 3.28 -3.73
N ALA A 27 10.83 2.66 -3.06
CA ALA A 27 9.58 3.32 -2.72
C ALA A 27 9.79 4.59 -1.87
N LYS A 28 10.69 4.54 -0.88
CA LYS A 28 11.07 5.70 -0.07
C LYS A 28 11.67 6.83 -0.90
N VAL A 29 12.53 6.52 -1.87
CA VAL A 29 13.10 7.53 -2.79
C VAL A 29 12.01 8.19 -3.63
N LEU A 30 11.05 7.40 -4.15
CA LEU A 30 9.94 7.94 -4.93
C LEU A 30 9.04 8.87 -4.10
N ILE A 31 8.68 8.46 -2.88
CA ILE A 31 7.91 9.30 -1.96
C ILE A 31 8.64 10.60 -1.59
N ARG A 32 9.97 10.53 -1.40
CA ARG A 32 10.78 11.74 -1.17
C ARG A 32 10.78 12.67 -2.38
N SER A 33 10.81 12.15 -3.60
CA SER A 33 10.81 12.99 -4.81
C SER A 33 9.56 13.85 -4.98
N ILE A 34 8.47 13.49 -4.29
CA ILE A 34 7.23 14.26 -4.24
C ILE A 34 7.02 15.00 -2.90
N ASN A 35 8.05 15.07 -2.06
CA ASN A 35 8.09 15.76 -0.75
C ASN A 35 7.05 15.25 0.27
N LEU A 36 6.77 13.94 0.31
CA LEU A 36 5.85 13.32 1.26
C LEU A 36 6.53 12.34 2.22
N ASP A 37 7.86 12.32 2.31
CA ASP A 37 8.62 11.32 3.07
C ASP A 37 8.55 11.50 4.59
N THR A 38 8.10 12.66 5.08
CA THR A 38 7.80 12.88 6.51
C THR A 38 6.37 12.51 6.89
N GLU A 39 5.48 12.35 5.92
CA GLU A 39 4.03 12.21 6.13
C GLU A 39 3.52 10.81 5.79
N ILE A 40 4.22 10.09 4.91
CA ILE A 40 3.87 8.73 4.49
C ILE A 40 4.86 7.73 5.08
N GLU A 41 4.33 6.78 5.85
CA GLU A 41 5.11 5.63 6.28
C GLU A 41 5.18 4.59 5.16
N VAL A 42 6.38 4.13 4.82
CA VAL A 42 6.59 3.14 3.74
C VAL A 42 7.02 1.80 4.34
N ILE A 43 6.24 0.76 4.05
CA ILE A 43 6.63 -0.64 4.28
C ILE A 43 6.79 -1.34 2.93
N GLY A 44 7.95 -1.94 2.69
CA GLY A 44 8.25 -2.56 1.41
C GLY A 44 8.98 -3.89 1.52
N THR A 45 9.43 -4.40 0.38
CA THR A 45 10.35 -5.54 0.36
C THR A 45 11.73 -5.05 0.80
N PRO A 46 12.33 -5.61 1.87
CA PRO A 46 13.64 -5.17 2.32
C PRO A 46 14.72 -5.57 1.32
N LEU A 47 15.71 -4.71 1.13
CA LEU A 47 16.93 -5.03 0.39
C LEU A 47 18.11 -5.15 1.35
N ARG A 48 19.02 -6.08 1.05
CA ARG A 48 20.29 -6.23 1.76
C ARG A 48 21.44 -6.20 0.76
N ARG A 49 22.53 -5.49 1.11
CA ARG A 49 23.75 -5.52 0.29
C ARG A 49 24.48 -6.84 0.50
N LYS A 50 24.81 -7.53 -0.60
CA LYS A 50 25.62 -8.76 -0.57
C LYS A 50 26.41 -8.89 -1.88
N LEU A 51 27.69 -9.24 -1.79
CA LEU A 51 28.59 -9.48 -2.93
C LEU A 51 28.56 -8.36 -4.00
N GLY A 52 28.60 -7.10 -3.58
CA GLY A 52 28.60 -5.96 -4.51
C GLY A 52 27.23 -5.61 -5.12
N GLY A 53 26.19 -6.41 -4.87
CA GLY A 53 24.82 -6.17 -5.34
C GLY A 53 23.79 -6.06 -4.22
N TRP A 54 22.51 -6.01 -4.60
CA TRP A 54 21.36 -6.03 -3.71
C TRP A 54 20.61 -7.36 -3.82
N ILE A 55 20.23 -7.93 -2.68
CA ILE A 55 19.38 -9.11 -2.61
C ILE A 55 18.10 -8.75 -1.87
N GLY A 56 16.96 -9.15 -2.44
CA GLY A 56 15.65 -9.01 -1.81
C GLY A 56 15.47 -9.97 -0.64
N GLY A 57 14.85 -9.48 0.43
CA GLY A 57 14.30 -10.33 1.48
C GLY A 57 12.87 -10.79 1.15
N VAL A 58 12.11 -11.16 2.18
CA VAL A 58 10.71 -11.61 2.02
C VAL A 58 9.87 -10.52 1.35
N HIS A 59 9.23 -10.84 0.22
CA HIS A 59 8.40 -9.89 -0.52
C HIS A 59 7.21 -9.38 0.30
N CYS A 60 6.94 -8.08 0.25
CA CYS A 60 5.79 -7.45 0.92
C CYS A 60 4.50 -7.66 0.14
N ARG A 61 3.96 -8.87 0.25
CA ARG A 61 2.80 -9.34 -0.52
C ARG A 61 1.79 -10.01 0.41
N HIS A 62 0.51 -9.94 0.08
CA HIS A 62 -0.56 -10.65 0.78
C HIS A 62 -0.48 -10.47 2.31
N LYS A 63 -0.36 -11.59 3.06
CA LYS A 63 -0.29 -11.63 4.53
C LYS A 63 0.95 -10.93 5.08
N GLU A 64 2.04 -10.84 4.31
CA GLU A 64 3.25 -10.15 4.76
C GLU A 64 3.03 -8.65 4.90
N LYS A 65 2.18 -8.04 4.06
CA LYS A 65 1.83 -6.62 4.22
C LYS A 65 1.14 -6.40 5.57
N VAL A 66 0.17 -7.25 5.93
CA VAL A 66 -0.52 -7.21 7.23
C VAL A 66 0.45 -7.46 8.39
N ARG A 67 1.35 -8.45 8.26
CA ARG A 67 2.36 -8.72 9.28
C ARG A 67 3.25 -7.51 9.54
N ARG A 68 3.70 -6.82 8.49
CA ARG A 68 4.56 -5.64 8.60
C ARG A 68 3.84 -4.43 9.19
N LEU A 69 2.58 -4.19 8.80
CA LEU A 69 1.73 -3.20 9.47
C LEU A 69 1.67 -3.45 10.99
N LYS A 70 1.49 -4.71 11.40
CA LYS A 70 1.48 -5.06 12.82
C LYS A 70 2.82 -4.76 13.53
N LEU A 71 3.96 -4.98 12.87
CA LEU A 71 5.29 -4.69 13.45
C LEU A 71 5.51 -3.21 13.73
N ILE A 72 4.88 -2.32 12.96
CA ILE A 72 4.93 -0.86 13.17
C ILE A 72 3.76 -0.37 14.05
N GLY A 73 3.10 -1.27 14.78
CA GLY A 73 2.01 -0.94 15.70
C GLY A 73 0.68 -0.62 15.02
N VAL A 74 0.52 -0.93 13.73
CA VAL A 74 -0.68 -0.61 12.94
C VAL A 74 -1.52 -1.88 12.79
N SER A 75 -2.72 -1.88 13.38
CA SER A 75 -3.63 -3.04 13.39
C SER A 75 -5.00 -2.67 12.79
N PRO A 76 -5.68 -3.63 12.13
CA PRO A 76 -6.99 -3.38 11.53
C PRO A 76 -8.06 -3.05 12.58
N LYS A 77 -9.20 -2.44 12.22
CA LYS A 77 -9.68 -2.15 10.85
C LYS A 77 -9.15 -0.83 10.28
N TRP A 78 -8.73 -0.87 9.01
CA TRP A 78 -8.26 0.31 8.27
C TRP A 78 -9.45 1.22 7.93
N LEU A 79 -9.23 2.53 7.86
CA LEU A 79 -10.26 3.44 7.37
C LEU A 79 -10.57 3.17 5.88
N ALA A 80 -9.53 3.17 5.05
CA ALA A 80 -9.62 2.97 3.62
C ALA A 80 -8.39 2.21 3.11
N THR A 81 -8.56 1.46 2.03
CA THR A 81 -7.47 0.81 1.29
C THR A 81 -7.62 1.06 -0.20
N TYR A 82 -6.51 1.26 -0.89
CA TYR A 82 -6.44 1.52 -2.33
C TYR A 82 -5.49 0.50 -2.95
N THR A 83 -5.92 -0.21 -3.98
CA THR A 83 -5.07 -1.16 -4.71
C THR A 83 -5.54 -1.32 -6.15
N ASP A 84 -4.62 -1.62 -7.04
CA ASP A 84 -4.86 -2.09 -8.41
C ASP A 84 -4.90 -3.62 -8.51
N ASP A 85 -4.39 -4.33 -7.50
CA ASP A 85 -4.24 -5.78 -7.47
C ASP A 85 -4.98 -6.39 -6.26
N ILE A 86 -6.11 -7.06 -6.54
CA ILE A 86 -6.90 -7.73 -5.51
C ILE A 86 -6.17 -8.95 -4.96
N GLU A 87 -5.53 -9.75 -5.82
CA GLU A 87 -4.93 -11.02 -5.40
C GLU A 87 -3.80 -10.76 -4.41
N GLU A 88 -2.91 -9.82 -4.75
CA GLU A 88 -1.78 -9.45 -3.91
C GLU A 88 -2.20 -8.76 -2.61
N ASP A 89 -3.32 -8.04 -2.60
CA ASP A 89 -3.71 -7.17 -1.48
C ASP A 89 -4.97 -7.59 -0.74
N TYR A 90 -5.54 -8.74 -1.07
CA TYR A 90 -6.76 -9.27 -0.47
C TYR A 90 -6.75 -9.19 1.07
N PRO A 91 -5.67 -9.59 1.80
CA PRO A 91 -5.66 -9.51 3.26
C PRO A 91 -5.71 -8.08 3.81
N ILE A 92 -5.21 -7.08 3.08
CA ILE A 92 -5.35 -5.67 3.45
C ILE A 92 -6.77 -5.19 3.13
N LEU A 93 -7.27 -5.50 1.93
CA LEU A 93 -8.58 -5.08 1.44
C LEU A 93 -9.71 -5.49 2.37
N ILE A 94 -9.81 -6.77 2.74
CA ILE A 94 -10.95 -7.28 3.54
C ILE A 94 -10.99 -6.72 4.97
N ASN A 95 -9.90 -6.12 5.42
CA ASN A 95 -9.78 -5.54 6.76
C ASN A 95 -10.02 -4.02 6.81
N ALA A 96 -10.42 -3.41 5.69
CA ALA A 96 -10.76 -1.99 5.59
C ALA A 96 -12.26 -1.74 5.78
N LYS A 97 -12.61 -0.54 6.26
CA LYS A 97 -14.01 -0.07 6.26
C LYS A 97 -14.47 0.36 4.86
N THR A 98 -13.57 0.83 4.02
CA THR A 98 -13.86 1.17 2.62
C THR A 98 -12.74 0.67 1.72
N GLN A 99 -13.11 -0.04 0.67
CA GLN A 99 -12.17 -0.66 -0.27
C GLN A 99 -12.25 0.07 -1.60
N TYR A 100 -11.12 0.53 -2.10
CA TYR A 100 -10.99 1.19 -3.39
C TYR A 100 -10.13 0.35 -4.33
N LEU A 101 -10.68 0.02 -5.49
CA LEU A 101 -9.93 -0.57 -6.59
C LEU A 101 -9.58 0.51 -7.61
N VAL A 102 -8.30 0.69 -7.87
CA VAL A 102 -7.79 1.73 -8.77
C VAL A 102 -7.46 1.08 -10.11
N ASN A 103 -8.08 1.55 -11.19
CA ASN A 103 -7.84 1.10 -12.56
C ASN A 103 -7.92 -0.43 -12.73
N HIS A 104 -8.75 -1.10 -11.92
CA HIS A 104 -8.84 -2.55 -11.91
C HIS A 104 -9.72 -3.06 -13.04
N ASN A 105 -9.23 -4.04 -13.80
CA ASN A 105 -10.00 -4.67 -14.86
C ASN A 105 -11.18 -5.45 -14.28
N LYS A 106 -12.40 -5.09 -14.68
CA LYS A 106 -13.68 -5.65 -14.18
C LYS A 106 -13.89 -7.15 -14.43
N ASN A 107 -12.97 -7.85 -15.09
CA ASN A 107 -13.13 -9.25 -15.48
C ASN A 107 -12.85 -10.25 -14.34
N ASN A 108 -12.44 -9.79 -13.16
CA ASN A 108 -12.12 -10.66 -12.04
C ASN A 108 -13.31 -10.83 -11.10
N ASN A 109 -13.83 -12.05 -11.02
CA ASN A 109 -14.96 -12.48 -10.18
C ASN A 109 -14.62 -12.46 -8.67
N HIS A 110 -14.33 -11.31 -8.09
CA HIS A 110 -14.15 -11.19 -6.64
C HIS A 110 -15.43 -10.68 -5.98
N THR A 111 -15.97 -11.47 -5.06
CA THR A 111 -17.16 -11.15 -4.25
C THR A 111 -16.76 -10.27 -3.07
N LEU A 112 -16.30 -9.04 -3.33
CA LEU A 112 -16.07 -8.06 -2.27
C LEU A 112 -17.31 -7.19 -2.13
N GLU A 113 -18.05 -7.39 -1.05
CA GLU A 113 -19.21 -6.58 -0.70
C GLU A 113 -18.71 -5.20 -0.21
N ASN A 114 -19.04 -4.13 -0.96
CA ASN A 114 -18.69 -2.72 -0.68
C ASN A 114 -17.34 -2.20 -1.23
N VAL A 115 -16.93 -2.69 -2.39
CA VAL A 115 -15.82 -2.10 -3.16
C VAL A 115 -16.26 -0.93 -4.02
N LYS A 116 -15.47 0.14 -4.03
CA LYS A 116 -15.58 1.29 -4.93
C LYS A 116 -14.50 1.19 -6.00
N ILE A 117 -14.87 1.32 -7.27
CA ILE A 117 -13.90 1.37 -8.37
C ILE A 117 -13.58 2.84 -8.66
N LEU A 118 -12.29 3.15 -8.79
CA LEU A 118 -11.76 4.44 -9.16
C LEU A 118 -11.00 4.32 -10.48
N GLU A 119 -11.33 5.17 -11.43
CA GLU A 119 -10.59 5.34 -12.68
C GLU A 119 -9.75 6.61 -12.53
N TRP A 120 -8.44 6.45 -12.40
CA TRP A 120 -7.48 7.54 -12.25
C TRP A 120 -6.55 7.60 -13.47
N HIS A 121 -6.28 8.82 -13.93
CA HIS A 121 -5.45 9.10 -15.12
C HIS A 121 -4.18 9.89 -14.78
#